data_AF-A0A931WET5-F1
#
_entry.id   AF-A0A931WET5-F1
#
_cell.length_a   1.000
_cell.length_b   1.000
_cell.length_c   1.000
_cell.angle_alpha   90.00
_cell.angle_beta   90.00
_cell.angle_gamma   90.00
#
_symmetry.space_group_name_H-M   'P 1'
#
loop_
_entity.id
_entity.type
_entity.pdbx_description
1 polymer ?
#
loop_
_entity_poly.entity_id
_entity_poly.type
_entity_poly.pdbx_seq_one_letter_code
_entity_poly.pdbx_strand_id
1 'polypeptide(L)'
;MKRRFIFFALFAWCVPAGAHEIRVLLDHISQGDLHVEVPEGGFTVTRQDGQIPVSQEGALRVADGLIVTSNDGRHLYWRGKPYRGRLEVTRMPDGRMGLVNVLDIEDYLYGVLASEVDTKTWPMEALKAQAVASRSYALHKIGMDPLASFNIGTKSSHQVYWGAGVEDTRAKEAVDETRGLVLLDDQGAVVAGYFHSCCGGRTEDIRDVWGGSVNNIISVSDFGSCQMSPHYSWATTLPLAELGAVLRRLGYTFHEPIKSFLIGEMTKSRRVLNFKVITANGRLIVPAERLRQALGPNWMKSTKLTQIQFKNGRFVIHGNGWGHGVGLCQWGA
;
A
#
# COMPACT_ATOMS: atom_id res chain seq x y z
N MET A 1 4.56 -10.65 -30.11
CA MET A 1 4.11 -11.76 -29.24
C MET A 1 3.15 -11.19 -28.20
N LYS A 2 1.83 -11.28 -28.41
CA LYS A 2 0.82 -10.76 -27.47
C LYS A 2 0.75 -11.73 -26.28
N ARG A 3 1.36 -11.39 -25.14
CA ARG A 3 1.14 -12.14 -23.90
C ARG A 3 -0.27 -11.79 -23.41
N ARG A 4 -1.20 -12.73 -23.56
CA ARG A 4 -2.55 -12.65 -22.98
C ARG A 4 -2.39 -12.91 -21.48
N PHE A 5 -2.80 -11.97 -20.64
CA PHE A 5 -3.12 -12.30 -19.25
C PHE A 5 -4.37 -13.19 -19.31
N ILE A 6 -4.23 -14.45 -18.90
CA ILE A 6 -5.35 -15.38 -18.82
C ILE A 6 -5.94 -15.20 -17.43
N PHE A 7 -7.16 -14.65 -17.35
CA PHE A 7 -7.95 -14.67 -16.13
C PHE A 7 -8.51 -16.08 -15.95
N PHE A 8 -7.93 -16.87 -15.07
CA PHE A 8 -8.52 -18.14 -14.64
C PHE A 8 -9.41 -17.88 -13.41
N ALA A 9 -10.66 -18.32 -13.48
CA ALA A 9 -11.42 -18.65 -12.29
C ALA A 9 -10.76 -19.89 -11.67
N LEU A 10 -10.16 -19.72 -10.49
CA LEU A 10 -9.69 -20.83 -9.68
C LEU A 10 -10.89 -21.64 -9.20
N PHE A 11 -11.39 -22.54 -10.04
CA PHE A 11 -12.18 -23.66 -9.57
C PHE A 11 -11.22 -24.63 -8.87
N ALA A 12 -11.44 -24.79 -7.56
CA ALA A 12 -10.87 -25.82 -6.70
C ALA A 12 -9.35 -25.74 -6.46
N TRP A 13 -8.94 -24.84 -5.57
CA TRP A 13 -7.86 -25.16 -4.65
C TRP A 13 -8.48 -25.51 -3.30
N CYS A 14 -8.27 -26.74 -2.85
CA CYS A 14 -8.56 -27.15 -1.49
C CYS A 14 -7.52 -26.46 -0.59
N VAL A 15 -7.76 -25.19 -0.29
CA VAL A 15 -6.95 -24.41 0.64
C VAL A 15 -7.55 -24.65 2.03
N PRO A 16 -6.78 -25.16 3.00
CA PRO A 16 -7.31 -25.45 4.33
C PRO A 16 -7.91 -24.19 4.97
N ALA A 17 -8.97 -24.36 5.75
CA ALA A 17 -9.57 -23.28 6.54
C ALA A 17 -8.47 -22.59 7.37
N GLY A 18 -8.26 -21.29 7.12
CA GLY A 18 -7.16 -20.49 7.70
C GLY A 18 -6.12 -19.98 6.70
N ALA A 19 -6.02 -20.52 5.49
CA ALA A 19 -5.06 -20.06 4.47
C ALA A 19 -5.59 -18.91 3.56
N HIS A 20 -6.65 -18.22 4.01
CA HIS A 20 -7.20 -17.02 3.39
C HIS A 20 -7.23 -15.81 4.34
N GLU A 21 -6.65 -15.92 5.54
CA GLU A 21 -6.63 -14.82 6.48
C GLU A 21 -5.47 -13.87 6.21
N ILE A 22 -5.76 -12.57 6.19
CA ILE A 22 -4.75 -11.52 6.19
C ILE A 22 -4.62 -10.91 7.58
N ARG A 23 -3.38 -10.67 8.00
CA ARG A 23 -3.01 -10.04 9.27
C ARG A 23 -2.55 -8.61 9.01
N VAL A 24 -3.38 -7.62 9.36
CA VAL A 24 -3.13 -6.19 9.11
C VAL A 24 -2.71 -5.48 10.38
N LEU A 25 -1.48 -4.95 10.43
CA LEU A 25 -1.00 -4.16 11.58
C LEU A 25 -1.70 -2.78 11.60
N LEU A 26 -2.58 -2.56 12.58
CA LEU A 26 -3.35 -1.32 12.74
C LEU A 26 -2.54 -0.25 13.48
N ASP A 27 -1.92 -0.60 14.61
CA ASP A 27 -1.16 0.34 15.44
C ASP A 27 -0.13 -0.39 16.32
N HIS A 28 0.87 0.35 16.80
CA HIS A 28 1.67 -0.07 17.94
C HIS A 28 1.03 0.48 19.22
N ILE A 29 0.81 -0.39 20.20
CA ILE A 29 0.17 -0.03 21.47
C ILE A 29 1.19 -0.10 22.60
N SER A 30 1.07 0.80 23.57
CA SER A 30 1.89 0.80 24.79
C SER A 30 1.26 -0.13 25.84
N GLN A 31 2.04 -0.52 26.86
CA GLN A 31 1.49 -1.23 28.02
C GLN A 31 0.45 -0.33 28.71
N GLY A 32 -0.82 -0.76 28.72
CA GLY A 32 -1.97 0.00 29.22
C GLY A 32 -3.27 -0.79 29.00
N ASP A 33 -4.43 -0.17 29.17
CA ASP A 33 -5.70 -0.81 28.83
C ASP A 33 -6.04 -0.57 27.34
N LEU A 34 -6.26 -1.65 26.60
CA LEU A 34 -6.86 -1.69 25.27
C LEU A 34 -8.36 -1.39 25.43
N HIS A 35 -8.76 -0.21 24.99
CA HIS A 35 -10.17 0.12 24.83
C HIS A 35 -10.64 -0.37 23.46
N VAL A 36 -11.27 -1.54 23.44
CA VAL A 36 -12.09 -1.98 22.30
C VAL A 36 -13.54 -1.75 22.72
N GLU A 37 -14.25 -0.97 21.93
CA GLU A 37 -15.69 -0.81 22.13
C GLU A 37 -16.38 -2.03 21.55
N VAL A 38 -17.17 -2.67 22.42
CA VAL A 38 -17.82 -3.94 22.16
C VAL A 38 -19.32 -3.71 22.36
N PRO A 39 -20.13 -3.71 21.29
CA PRO A 39 -21.58 -3.60 21.39
C PRO A 39 -22.17 -4.60 22.42
N GLU A 40 -23.21 -4.22 23.15
CA GLU A 40 -23.76 -5.07 24.24
C GLU A 40 -24.09 -6.50 23.78
N GLY A 41 -23.61 -7.48 24.55
CA GLY A 41 -23.94 -8.91 24.48
C GLY A 41 -23.60 -9.60 23.16
N GLY A 42 -22.40 -10.19 23.01
CA GLY A 42 -22.10 -11.00 21.82
C GLY A 42 -20.64 -11.16 21.43
N PHE A 43 -19.69 -11.08 22.37
CA PHE A 43 -18.26 -11.12 22.06
C PHE A 43 -17.51 -12.02 23.03
N THR A 44 -16.41 -12.59 22.56
CA THR A 44 -15.51 -13.42 23.37
C THR A 44 -14.11 -12.81 23.33
N VAL A 45 -13.49 -12.69 24.50
CA VAL A 45 -12.08 -12.39 24.62
C VAL A 45 -11.36 -13.65 25.05
N THR A 46 -10.37 -14.05 24.28
CA THR A 46 -9.54 -15.21 24.59
C THR A 46 -8.11 -14.75 24.81
N ARG A 47 -7.51 -15.20 25.91
CA ARG A 47 -6.06 -15.15 26.10
C ARG A 47 -5.51 -16.53 25.72
N GLN A 48 -4.25 -16.62 25.30
CA GLN A 48 -3.59 -17.92 25.06
C GLN A 48 -3.72 -18.92 26.22
N ASP A 49 -4.00 -18.45 27.45
CA ASP A 49 -4.15 -19.26 28.66
C ASP A 49 -5.63 -19.52 29.09
N GLY A 50 -6.63 -19.06 28.33
CA GLY A 50 -8.06 -19.28 28.64
C GLY A 50 -9.03 -18.22 28.10
N GLN A 51 -10.33 -18.55 28.06
CA GLN A 51 -11.40 -17.65 27.64
C GLN A 51 -11.87 -16.76 28.81
N ILE A 52 -12.01 -15.45 28.57
CA ILE A 52 -12.61 -14.49 29.49
C ILE A 52 -13.91 -13.98 28.84
N PRO A 53 -15.09 -14.36 29.35
CA PRO A 53 -16.33 -13.75 28.91
C PRO A 53 -16.32 -12.27 29.33
N VAL A 54 -16.41 -11.36 28.36
CA VAL A 54 -16.52 -9.93 28.63
C VAL A 54 -18.00 -9.58 28.66
N SER A 55 -18.53 -9.45 29.86
CA SER A 55 -19.88 -8.91 30.09
C SER A 55 -19.78 -7.39 30.29
N GLN A 56 -20.35 -6.64 29.34
CA GLN A 56 -20.44 -5.17 29.26
C GLN A 56 -19.15 -4.44 28.84
N GLU A 57 -19.32 -3.28 28.20
CA GLU A 57 -18.25 -2.37 27.77
C GLU A 57 -17.12 -2.31 28.81
N GLY A 58 -15.90 -2.63 28.39
CA GLY A 58 -14.79 -2.75 29.33
C GLY A 58 -13.44 -2.55 28.68
N ALA A 59 -12.60 -1.74 29.33
CA ALA A 59 -11.20 -1.62 29.00
C ALA A 59 -10.49 -2.95 29.31
N LEU A 60 -9.83 -3.55 28.32
CA LEU A 60 -9.09 -4.80 28.49
C LEU A 60 -7.63 -4.48 28.75
N ARG A 61 -6.99 -5.09 29.76
CA ARG A 61 -5.53 -4.93 29.91
C ARG A 61 -4.81 -5.47 28.67
N VAL A 62 -3.93 -4.66 28.08
CA VAL A 62 -3.06 -5.08 26.96
C VAL A 62 -2.16 -6.22 27.45
N ALA A 63 -2.37 -7.41 26.87
CA ALA A 63 -1.52 -8.56 27.08
C ALA A 63 -1.19 -9.20 25.73
N ASP A 64 -0.01 -9.81 25.65
CA ASP A 64 0.38 -10.59 24.49
C ASP A 64 -0.52 -11.82 24.34
N GLY A 65 -0.92 -12.12 23.10
CA GLY A 65 -1.84 -13.22 22.80
C GLY A 65 -3.31 -12.94 23.16
N LEU A 66 -3.69 -11.67 23.40
CA LEU A 66 -5.09 -11.27 23.56
C LEU A 66 -5.79 -11.30 22.20
N ILE A 67 -6.91 -12.02 22.12
CA ILE A 67 -7.73 -12.14 20.92
C ILE A 67 -9.15 -11.68 21.26
N VAL A 68 -9.68 -10.76 20.47
CA VAL A 68 -11.06 -10.26 20.59
C VAL A 68 -11.82 -10.67 19.34
N THR A 69 -12.88 -11.45 19.52
CA THR A 69 -13.74 -11.96 18.44
C THR A 69 -15.19 -11.56 18.69
N SER A 70 -15.92 -11.29 17.60
CA SER A 70 -17.37 -11.17 17.61
C SER A 70 -18.03 -12.55 17.48
N ASN A 71 -19.01 -12.86 18.33
CA ASN A 71 -19.74 -14.14 18.30
C ASN A 71 -20.97 -14.08 17.39
N ASP A 72 -21.44 -12.88 17.04
CA ASP A 72 -22.67 -12.65 16.28
C ASP A 72 -22.41 -11.93 14.95
N GLY A 73 -21.14 -11.74 14.58
CA GLY A 73 -20.73 -11.11 13.33
C GLY A 73 -20.77 -9.57 13.36
N ARG A 74 -21.09 -8.94 14.50
CA ARG A 74 -20.95 -7.47 14.64
C ARG A 74 -19.49 -7.03 14.55
N HIS A 75 -19.29 -5.79 14.10
CA HIS A 75 -17.96 -5.19 14.01
C HIS A 75 -17.33 -4.96 15.38
N LEU A 76 -16.00 -5.05 15.41
CA LEU A 76 -15.13 -4.64 16.52
C LEU A 76 -14.68 -3.20 16.31
N TYR A 77 -14.63 -2.38 17.36
CA TYR A 77 -14.27 -0.98 17.23
C TYR A 77 -12.91 -0.67 17.85
N TRP A 78 -12.05 -0.01 17.08
CA TRP A 78 -10.79 0.55 17.56
C TRP A 78 -10.71 2.03 17.19
N ARG A 79 -10.60 2.89 18.20
CA ARG A 79 -10.64 4.37 18.06
C ARG A 79 -11.84 4.85 17.22
N GLY A 80 -13.02 4.29 17.51
CA GLY A 80 -14.28 4.62 16.81
C GLY A 80 -14.40 4.10 15.39
N LYS A 81 -13.44 3.30 14.89
CA LYS A 81 -13.52 2.68 13.55
C LYS A 81 -13.95 1.22 13.65
N PRO A 82 -14.95 0.78 12.87
CA PRO A 82 -15.38 -0.61 12.85
C PRO A 82 -14.44 -1.48 12.02
N TYR A 83 -14.23 -2.71 12.47
CA TYR A 83 -13.40 -3.73 11.84
C TYR A 83 -14.15 -5.08 11.79
N ARG A 84 -13.93 -5.82 10.70
CA ARG A 84 -14.39 -7.20 10.52
C ARG A 84 -13.40 -8.19 11.12
N GLY A 85 -13.81 -9.45 11.22
CA GLY A 85 -12.97 -10.54 11.72
C GLY A 85 -12.67 -10.37 13.21
N ARG A 86 -11.38 -10.47 13.56
CA ARG A 86 -10.90 -10.39 14.95
C ARG A 86 -9.77 -9.40 15.11
N LEU A 87 -9.56 -8.96 16.35
CA LEU A 87 -8.41 -8.17 16.75
C LEU A 87 -7.49 -9.02 17.62
N GLU A 88 -6.21 -9.05 17.28
CA GLU A 88 -5.17 -9.75 18.03
C GLU A 88 -4.13 -8.74 18.52
N VAL A 89 -3.74 -8.87 19.79
CA VAL A 89 -2.58 -8.16 20.34
C VAL A 89 -1.41 -9.12 20.33
N THR A 90 -0.33 -8.76 19.63
CA THR A 90 0.86 -9.60 19.51
C THR A 90 2.14 -8.79 19.72
N ARG A 91 3.13 -9.41 20.37
CA ARG A 91 4.47 -8.85 20.48
C ARG A 91 5.17 -8.87 19.12
N MET A 92 5.68 -7.71 18.73
CA MET A 92 6.43 -7.52 17.50
C MET A 92 7.92 -7.87 17.69
N PRO A 93 8.68 -8.15 16.61
CA PRO A 93 10.11 -8.44 16.69
C PRO A 93 10.95 -7.33 17.34
N ASP A 94 10.49 -6.07 17.27
CA ASP A 94 11.12 -4.92 17.93
C ASP A 94 10.78 -4.80 19.44
N GLY A 95 10.06 -5.79 19.98
CA GLY A 95 9.67 -5.88 21.39
C GLY A 95 8.39 -5.13 21.75
N ARG A 96 7.85 -4.26 20.87
CA ARG A 96 6.62 -3.50 21.12
C ARG A 96 5.38 -4.37 20.94
N MET A 97 4.26 -3.99 21.55
CA MET A 97 2.97 -4.62 21.29
C MET A 97 2.35 -4.01 20.04
N GLY A 98 1.75 -4.82 19.18
CA GLY A 98 0.97 -4.36 18.04
C GLY A 98 -0.45 -4.89 18.07
N LEU A 99 -1.39 -4.04 17.63
CA LEU A 99 -2.78 -4.41 17.39
C LEU A 99 -2.92 -4.82 15.93
N VAL A 100 -3.31 -6.07 15.71
CA VAL A 100 -3.41 -6.70 14.40
C VAL A 100 -4.86 -7.06 14.13
N ASN A 101 -5.41 -6.61 13.00
CA ASN A 101 -6.71 -7.08 12.54
C ASN A 101 -6.53 -8.31 11.65
N VAL A 102 -7.19 -9.41 12.01
CA VAL A 102 -7.15 -10.67 11.28
C VAL A 102 -8.54 -10.98 10.75
N LEU A 103 -8.65 -11.16 9.44
CA LEU A 103 -9.91 -11.30 8.73
C LEU A 103 -9.73 -12.06 7.42
N ASP A 104 -10.83 -12.58 6.86
CA ASP A 104 -10.85 -13.18 5.53
C ASP A 104 -10.42 -12.16 4.47
N ILE A 105 -9.72 -12.62 3.45
CA ILE A 105 -9.19 -11.76 2.41
C ILE A 105 -10.29 -11.00 1.65
N GLU A 106 -11.46 -11.59 1.44
CA GLU A 106 -12.55 -10.92 0.72
C GLU A 106 -13.15 -9.79 1.59
N ASP A 107 -13.30 -10.03 2.89
CA ASP A 107 -13.72 -9.01 3.87
C ASP A 107 -12.71 -7.85 3.94
N TYR A 108 -11.41 -8.16 3.87
CA TYR A 108 -10.35 -7.15 3.79
C TYR A 108 -10.47 -6.29 2.52
N LEU A 109 -10.76 -6.92 1.39
CA LEU A 109 -10.83 -6.23 0.10
C LEU A 109 -12.00 -5.26 0.01
N TYR A 110 -13.11 -5.48 0.71
CA TYR A 110 -14.18 -4.49 0.80
C TYR A 110 -13.67 -3.15 1.35
N GLY A 111 -12.85 -3.21 2.42
CA GLY A 111 -12.25 -2.01 3.01
C GLY A 111 -11.15 -1.41 2.14
N VAL A 112 -10.29 -2.23 1.52
CA VAL A 112 -9.21 -1.75 0.65
C VAL A 112 -9.75 -1.05 -0.58
N LEU A 113 -10.71 -1.65 -1.28
CA LEU A 113 -11.19 -1.13 -2.55
C LEU A 113 -11.85 0.23 -2.36
N ALA A 114 -12.68 0.39 -1.33
CA ALA A 114 -13.29 1.66 -0.96
C ALA A 114 -12.28 2.71 -0.44
N SER A 115 -11.09 2.29 0.00
CA SER A 115 -10.04 3.18 0.50
C SER A 115 -9.08 3.66 -0.59
N GLU A 116 -8.89 2.87 -1.65
CA GLU A 116 -7.87 3.09 -2.67
C GLU A 116 -8.37 3.86 -3.90
N VAL A 117 -9.64 3.67 -4.26
CA VAL A 117 -10.20 4.19 -5.52
C VAL A 117 -11.51 4.91 -5.29
N ASP A 118 -11.90 5.77 -6.24
CA ASP A 118 -13.21 6.42 -6.21
C ASP A 118 -14.28 5.45 -6.70
N THR A 119 -14.80 4.65 -5.78
CA THR A 119 -15.85 3.67 -6.03
C THR A 119 -17.16 4.29 -6.52
N LYS A 120 -17.39 5.59 -6.29
CA LYS A 120 -18.63 6.27 -6.65
C LYS A 120 -18.66 6.64 -8.13
N THR A 121 -17.51 7.02 -8.70
CA THR A 121 -17.45 7.54 -10.07
C THR A 121 -16.78 6.61 -11.07
N TRP A 122 -15.91 5.70 -10.61
CA TRP A 122 -15.14 4.86 -11.53
C TRP A 122 -15.97 3.71 -12.13
N PRO A 123 -15.68 3.28 -13.37
CA PRO A 123 -16.34 2.15 -14.01
C PRO A 123 -16.19 0.85 -13.21
N MET A 124 -17.22 0.00 -13.24
CA MET A 124 -17.21 -1.27 -12.49
C MET A 124 -16.03 -2.18 -12.89
N GLU A 125 -15.69 -2.24 -14.17
CA GLU A 125 -14.56 -3.06 -14.64
C GLU A 125 -13.20 -2.58 -14.12
N ALA A 126 -13.04 -1.26 -13.89
CA ALA A 126 -11.85 -0.73 -13.23
C ALA A 126 -11.80 -1.13 -11.76
N LEU A 127 -12.95 -1.12 -11.07
CA LEU A 127 -13.06 -1.60 -9.68
C LEU A 127 -12.72 -3.09 -9.57
N LYS A 128 -13.24 -3.92 -10.49
CA LYS A 128 -12.91 -5.36 -10.58
C LYS A 128 -11.43 -5.61 -10.83
N ALA A 129 -10.81 -4.88 -11.76
CA ALA A 129 -9.38 -4.97 -12.03
C ALA A 129 -8.55 -4.62 -10.78
N GLN A 130 -8.94 -3.56 -10.07
CA GLN A 130 -8.31 -3.19 -8.80
C GLN A 130 -8.54 -4.25 -7.71
N ALA A 131 -9.71 -4.86 -7.62
CA ALA A 131 -9.99 -5.94 -6.66
C ALA A 131 -9.06 -7.14 -6.89
N VAL A 132 -8.91 -7.59 -8.15
CA VAL A 132 -8.00 -8.69 -8.52
C VAL A 132 -6.54 -8.33 -8.22
N ALA A 133 -6.10 -7.11 -8.56
CA ALA A 133 -4.75 -6.65 -8.25
C ALA A 133 -4.49 -6.62 -6.73
N SER A 134 -5.44 -6.06 -5.97
CA SER A 134 -5.36 -5.98 -4.51
C SER A 134 -5.36 -7.36 -3.85
N ARG A 135 -6.19 -8.30 -4.32
CA ARG A 135 -6.25 -9.69 -3.82
C ARG A 135 -4.92 -10.40 -4.05
N SER A 136 -4.38 -10.27 -5.26
CA SER A 136 -3.12 -10.91 -5.64
C SER A 136 -1.94 -10.35 -4.85
N TYR A 137 -1.92 -9.05 -4.58
CA TYR A 137 -0.93 -8.43 -3.70
C TYR A 137 -1.01 -8.98 -2.27
N ALA A 138 -2.21 -9.04 -1.69
CA ALA A 138 -2.44 -9.56 -0.34
C ALA A 138 -2.00 -11.02 -0.20
N LEU A 139 -2.42 -11.90 -1.11
CA LEU A 139 -2.02 -13.31 -1.10
C LEU A 139 -0.52 -13.50 -1.31
N HIS A 140 0.09 -12.71 -2.21
CA HIS A 140 1.53 -12.76 -2.40
C HIS A 140 2.27 -12.39 -1.11
N LYS A 141 1.80 -11.37 -0.37
CA LYS A 141 2.39 -10.97 0.92
C LYS A 141 2.22 -12.04 2.00
N ILE A 142 1.07 -12.70 2.06
CA ILE A 142 0.84 -13.83 2.96
C ILE A 142 1.83 -14.97 2.65
N GLY A 143 2.05 -15.29 1.37
CA GLY A 143 2.96 -16.35 0.95
C GLY A 143 4.45 -16.06 1.16
N MET A 144 4.86 -14.79 1.23
CA MET A 144 6.27 -14.41 1.42
C MET A 144 6.80 -14.74 2.82
N ASP A 145 5.97 -14.57 3.85
CA ASP A 145 6.33 -14.89 5.24
C ASP A 145 5.07 -15.37 6.00
N PRO A 146 4.77 -16.68 5.94
CA PRO A 146 3.61 -17.26 6.61
C PRO A 146 3.67 -17.17 8.14
N LEU A 147 4.84 -16.96 8.72
CA LEU A 147 5.06 -16.87 10.17
C LEU A 147 5.12 -15.42 10.66
N ALA A 148 4.92 -14.44 9.78
CA ALA A 148 4.96 -13.04 10.14
C ALA A 148 3.84 -12.70 11.16
N SER A 149 4.19 -11.93 12.19
CA SER A 149 3.22 -11.39 13.15
C SER A 149 2.12 -10.56 12.46
N PHE A 150 2.43 -9.95 11.31
CA PHE A 150 1.49 -9.30 10.38
C PHE A 150 2.01 -9.41 8.93
N ASN A 151 1.11 -9.42 7.95
CA ASN A 151 1.48 -9.47 6.53
C ASN A 151 1.62 -8.07 5.91
N ILE A 152 0.73 -7.13 6.30
CA ILE A 152 0.64 -5.79 5.71
C ILE A 152 0.38 -4.74 6.80
N GLY A 153 1.01 -3.57 6.69
CA GLY A 153 0.67 -2.38 7.50
C GLY A 153 -0.29 -1.43 6.79
N THR A 154 -1.02 -0.58 7.52
CA THR A 154 -2.12 0.30 7.04
C THR A 154 -1.73 1.51 6.18
N LYS A 155 -0.43 1.72 5.88
CA LYS A 155 0.08 2.97 5.25
C LYS A 155 0.35 2.80 3.74
N SER A 156 0.45 3.95 3.07
CA SER A 156 0.67 4.13 1.61
C SER A 156 1.89 3.43 0.99
N SER A 157 2.76 2.80 1.79
CA SER A 157 3.80 1.91 1.27
C SER A 157 3.24 0.55 0.81
N HIS A 158 2.02 0.21 1.21
CA HIS A 158 1.31 -1.02 0.81
C HIS A 158 -0.06 -0.66 0.22
N GLN A 159 -1.15 -1.01 0.93
CA GLN A 159 -2.52 -0.74 0.58
C GLN A 159 -3.17 0.03 1.74
N VAL A 160 -3.97 1.03 1.43
CA VAL A 160 -4.74 1.80 2.38
C VAL A 160 -5.91 0.94 2.85
N TYR A 161 -6.01 0.76 4.16
CA TYR A 161 -7.07 -0.01 4.81
C TYR A 161 -7.66 0.78 5.97
N TRP A 162 -8.92 1.21 5.84
CA TRP A 162 -9.63 2.01 6.85
C TRP A 162 -10.65 1.24 7.69
N GLY A 163 -10.69 -0.09 7.57
CA GLY A 163 -11.68 -0.92 8.24
C GLY A 163 -13.02 -0.94 7.50
N ALA A 164 -14.06 -1.41 8.19
CA ALA A 164 -15.38 -1.65 7.61
C ALA A 164 -16.21 -0.38 7.40
N GLY A 165 -15.80 0.74 7.99
CA GLY A 165 -16.59 1.98 8.00
C GLY A 165 -16.61 2.73 6.67
N VAL A 166 -15.71 2.39 5.75
CA VAL A 166 -15.63 2.99 4.40
C VAL A 166 -16.30 2.13 3.34
N GLU A 167 -16.71 0.91 3.67
CA GLU A 167 -17.27 -0.03 2.70
C GLU A 167 -18.53 0.52 2.04
N ASP A 168 -18.62 0.36 0.73
CA ASP A 168 -19.81 0.69 -0.04
C ASP A 168 -20.26 -0.47 -0.93
N THR A 169 -21.49 -0.40 -1.44
CA THR A 169 -22.12 -1.46 -2.24
C THR A 169 -21.33 -1.79 -3.51
N ARG A 170 -20.78 -0.79 -4.20
CA ARG A 170 -20.05 -1.00 -5.46
C ARG A 170 -18.68 -1.63 -5.22
N ALA A 171 -18.03 -1.28 -4.12
CA ALA A 171 -16.82 -1.95 -3.67
C ALA A 171 -17.07 -3.44 -3.41
N LYS A 172 -18.15 -3.75 -2.68
CA LYS A 172 -18.56 -5.14 -2.39
C LYS A 172 -18.87 -5.92 -3.66
N GLU A 173 -19.69 -5.34 -4.53
CA GLU A 173 -20.06 -5.93 -5.82
C GLU A 173 -18.82 -6.27 -6.67
N ALA A 174 -17.85 -5.36 -6.81
CA ALA A 174 -16.62 -5.61 -7.56
C ALA A 174 -15.76 -6.73 -6.94
N VAL A 175 -15.66 -6.79 -5.61
CA VAL A 175 -14.93 -7.85 -4.90
C VAL A 175 -15.63 -9.19 -5.07
N ASP A 176 -16.94 -9.24 -4.90
CA ASP A 176 -17.76 -10.46 -4.97
C ASP A 176 -17.81 -11.03 -6.39
N GLU A 177 -17.99 -10.18 -7.42
CA GLU A 177 -17.97 -10.62 -8.82
C GLU A 177 -16.59 -11.09 -9.29
N THR A 178 -15.53 -10.79 -8.53
CA THR A 178 -14.16 -11.26 -8.80
C THR A 178 -13.63 -12.19 -7.72
N ARG A 179 -14.50 -12.75 -6.88
CA ARG A 179 -14.12 -13.61 -5.75
C ARG A 179 -13.18 -14.73 -6.22
N GLY A 180 -12.04 -14.86 -5.54
CA GLY A 180 -11.04 -15.87 -5.87
C GLY A 180 -10.25 -15.65 -7.19
N LEU A 181 -10.52 -14.59 -7.95
CA LEU A 181 -9.72 -14.25 -9.13
C LEU A 181 -8.41 -13.57 -8.70
N VAL A 182 -7.28 -14.12 -9.18
CA VAL A 182 -5.92 -13.66 -8.87
C VAL A 182 -5.04 -13.67 -10.11
N LEU A 183 -3.92 -12.95 -10.04
CA LEU A 183 -2.87 -12.93 -11.05
C LEU A 183 -1.89 -14.08 -10.80
N LEU A 184 -1.70 -14.94 -11.80
CA LEU A 184 -0.76 -16.06 -11.76
C LEU A 184 0.37 -15.85 -12.77
N ASP A 185 1.56 -16.37 -12.47
CA ASP A 185 2.62 -16.53 -13.46
C ASP A 185 2.47 -17.81 -14.28
N ASP A 186 3.38 -18.02 -15.23
CA ASP A 186 3.39 -19.19 -16.11
C ASP A 186 3.63 -20.52 -15.34
N GLN A 187 4.01 -20.45 -14.06
CA GLN A 187 4.21 -21.59 -13.16
C GLN A 187 2.99 -21.82 -12.24
N GLY A 188 1.96 -20.97 -12.32
CA GLY A 188 0.76 -21.05 -11.48
C GLY A 188 0.93 -20.43 -10.09
N ALA A 189 2.01 -19.69 -9.82
CA ALA A 189 2.21 -19.01 -8.55
C ALA A 189 1.56 -17.61 -8.57
N VAL A 190 1.06 -17.17 -7.40
CA VAL A 190 0.43 -15.84 -7.27
C VAL A 190 1.47 -14.73 -7.38
N VAL A 191 1.21 -13.81 -8.30
CA VAL A 191 2.06 -12.63 -8.57
C VAL A 191 1.53 -11.42 -7.81
N ALA A 192 2.43 -10.64 -7.21
CA ALA A 192 2.06 -9.39 -6.57
C ALA A 192 1.40 -8.42 -7.57
N GLY A 193 0.13 -8.07 -7.32
CA GLY A 193 -0.62 -7.08 -8.09
C GLY A 193 -0.23 -5.66 -7.69
N TYR A 194 0.97 -5.20 -8.05
CA TYR A 194 1.36 -3.80 -7.83
C TYR A 194 0.44 -2.85 -8.61
N PHE A 195 0.11 -1.72 -8.01
CA PHE A 195 -0.73 -0.71 -8.64
C PHE A 195 -0.34 0.70 -8.19
N HIS A 196 -0.69 1.70 -8.98
CA HIS A 196 -0.41 3.10 -8.69
C HIS A 196 -1.47 4.01 -9.33
N SER A 197 -1.58 5.24 -8.84
CA SER A 197 -2.61 6.17 -9.29
C SER A 197 -2.56 6.50 -10.79
N CYS A 198 -1.47 7.08 -11.27
CA CYS A 198 -1.36 7.52 -12.67
C CYS A 198 0.05 7.27 -13.21
N CYS A 199 0.16 6.57 -14.34
CA CYS A 199 1.47 6.20 -14.89
C CYS A 199 2.16 7.37 -15.63
N GLY A 200 1.38 8.35 -16.09
CA GLY A 200 1.85 9.45 -16.94
C GLY A 200 2.19 8.98 -18.36
N GLY A 201 1.40 8.06 -18.92
CA GLY A 201 1.49 7.59 -20.31
C GLY A 201 2.19 6.23 -20.54
N ARG A 202 2.89 5.70 -19.52
CA ARG A 202 3.60 4.42 -19.59
C ARG A 202 3.93 3.93 -18.18
N THR A 203 3.69 2.65 -17.90
CA THR A 203 4.05 1.99 -16.63
C THR A 203 5.56 1.78 -16.53
N GLU A 204 6.08 1.25 -15.43
CA GLU A 204 7.51 1.01 -15.20
C GLU A 204 7.82 -0.47 -15.04
N ASP A 205 9.03 -0.87 -15.43
CA ASP A 205 9.56 -2.19 -15.16
C ASP A 205 9.90 -2.31 -13.67
N ILE A 206 9.48 -3.41 -13.04
CA ILE A 206 9.68 -3.59 -11.60
C ILE A 206 11.16 -3.50 -11.19
N ARG A 207 12.08 -3.94 -12.05
CA ARG A 207 13.52 -3.96 -11.79
C ARG A 207 14.11 -2.56 -11.73
N ASP A 208 13.54 -1.63 -12.49
CA ASP A 208 13.98 -0.24 -12.51
C ASP A 208 13.52 0.55 -11.26
N VAL A 209 12.59 0.00 -10.46
CA VAL A 209 12.10 0.64 -9.23
C VAL A 209 12.64 -0.04 -7.96
N TRP A 210 12.59 -1.36 -7.88
CA TRP A 210 12.96 -2.12 -6.68
C TRP A 210 14.06 -3.16 -6.90
N GLY A 211 14.57 -3.30 -8.12
CA GLY A 211 15.54 -4.34 -8.48
C GLY A 211 14.93 -5.74 -8.48
N GLY A 212 15.79 -6.75 -8.26
CA GLY A 212 15.38 -8.15 -8.13
C GLY A 212 15.26 -8.92 -9.44
N SER A 213 14.94 -10.23 -9.32
CA SER A 213 14.81 -11.20 -10.40
C SER A 213 13.37 -11.40 -10.90
N VAL A 214 12.42 -10.58 -10.42
CA VAL A 214 11.02 -10.66 -10.85
C VAL A 214 10.93 -10.20 -12.31
N ASN A 215 10.74 -11.15 -13.22
CA ASN A 215 10.93 -10.94 -14.65
C ASN A 215 9.64 -10.64 -15.44
N ASN A 216 8.47 -10.68 -14.79
CA ASN A 216 7.19 -10.66 -15.49
C ASN A 216 6.40 -9.34 -15.39
N ILE A 217 6.83 -8.38 -14.57
CA ILE A 217 6.15 -7.07 -14.46
C ILE A 217 6.95 -6.03 -15.25
N ILE A 218 6.56 -5.92 -16.52
CA ILE A 218 7.24 -5.09 -17.52
C ILE A 218 6.51 -3.78 -17.78
N SER A 219 7.28 -2.80 -18.27
CA SER A 219 6.75 -1.51 -18.66
C SER A 219 5.94 -1.56 -19.96
N VAL A 220 4.69 -1.10 -19.93
CA VAL A 220 3.74 -1.04 -21.05
C VAL A 220 3.21 0.38 -21.26
N SER A 221 2.90 0.74 -22.51
CA SER A 221 2.16 1.97 -22.81
C SER A 221 0.73 1.84 -22.28
N ASP A 222 0.17 2.91 -21.72
CA ASP A 222 -1.27 2.96 -21.39
C ASP A 222 -2.10 3.53 -22.56
N PHE A 223 -1.45 3.86 -23.69
CA PHE A 223 -2.07 4.46 -24.88
C PHE A 223 -2.84 5.77 -24.60
N GLY A 224 -2.47 6.50 -23.54
CA GLY A 224 -3.13 7.75 -23.17
C GLY A 224 -4.36 7.58 -22.28
N SER A 225 -4.71 6.37 -21.85
CA SER A 225 -5.89 6.14 -21.00
C SER A 225 -5.88 6.98 -19.72
N CYS A 226 -4.72 7.19 -19.09
CA CYS A 226 -4.64 7.98 -17.86
C CYS A 226 -4.56 9.51 -18.06
N GLN A 227 -4.69 10.03 -19.30
CA GLN A 227 -4.60 11.47 -19.59
C GLN A 227 -5.68 12.30 -18.88
N MET A 228 -6.84 11.72 -18.60
CA MET A 228 -7.92 12.36 -17.86
C MET A 228 -7.63 12.53 -16.37
N SER A 229 -6.58 11.89 -15.86
CA SER A 229 -6.23 11.98 -14.44
C SER A 229 -5.86 13.43 -14.08
N PRO A 230 -6.36 13.96 -12.95
CA PRO A 230 -5.91 15.24 -12.40
C PRO A 230 -4.44 15.19 -11.94
N HIS A 231 -3.80 14.02 -12.04
CA HIS A 231 -2.42 13.78 -11.67
C HIS A 231 -1.55 13.47 -12.88
N TYR A 232 -2.10 13.52 -14.10
CA TYR A 232 -1.36 13.24 -15.32
C TYR A 232 -0.19 14.20 -15.51
N SER A 233 -0.39 15.49 -15.22
CA SER A 233 0.65 16.53 -15.23
C SER A 233 0.58 17.32 -13.93
N TRP A 234 1.72 17.67 -13.37
CA TRP A 234 1.81 18.44 -12.13
C TRP A 234 3.06 19.32 -12.09
N ALA A 235 2.99 20.36 -11.27
CA ALA A 235 4.11 21.20 -10.90
C ALA A 235 4.12 21.41 -9.38
N THR A 236 5.29 21.53 -8.79
CA THR A 236 5.48 21.83 -7.37
C THR A 236 6.73 22.67 -7.17
N THR A 237 6.80 23.37 -6.04
CA THR A 237 7.91 24.26 -5.71
C THR A 237 8.55 23.80 -4.40
N LEU A 238 9.62 23.03 -4.49
CA LEU A 238 10.35 22.45 -3.37
C LEU A 238 11.36 23.46 -2.78
N PRO A 239 11.26 23.85 -1.51
CA PRO A 239 12.27 24.68 -0.86
C PRO A 239 13.63 23.98 -0.77
N LEU A 240 14.73 24.72 -0.98
CA LEU A 240 16.09 24.18 -0.84
C LEU A 240 16.32 23.57 0.56
N ALA A 241 15.82 24.25 1.60
CA ALA A 241 15.93 23.79 2.99
C ALA A 241 15.23 22.44 3.22
N GLU A 242 14.07 22.22 2.57
CA GLU A 242 13.34 20.95 2.66
C GLU A 242 14.13 19.82 1.99
N LEU A 243 14.68 20.07 0.79
CA LEU A 243 15.55 19.09 0.13
C LEU A 243 16.75 18.73 1.03
N GLY A 244 17.41 19.73 1.63
CA GLY A 244 18.53 19.51 2.53
C GLY A 244 18.15 18.70 3.78
N ALA A 245 17.01 19.01 4.40
CA ALA A 245 16.49 18.28 5.56
C ALA A 245 16.18 16.81 5.22
N VAL A 246 15.53 16.55 4.08
CA VAL A 246 15.23 15.19 3.63
C VAL A 246 16.50 14.40 3.31
N LEU A 247 17.50 15.01 2.66
CA LEU A 247 18.77 14.33 2.38
C LEU A 247 19.49 13.93 3.68
N ARG A 248 19.50 14.79 4.70
CA ARG A 248 20.06 14.44 6.02
C ARG A 248 19.28 13.32 6.70
N ARG A 249 17.94 13.36 6.65
CA ARG A 249 17.08 12.27 7.17
C ARG A 249 17.34 10.93 6.47
N LEU A 250 17.74 10.96 5.20
CA LEU A 250 18.14 9.78 4.43
C LEU A 250 19.60 9.32 4.74
N GLY A 251 20.33 10.03 5.60
CA GLY A 251 21.69 9.68 6.01
C GLY A 251 22.80 10.25 5.13
N TYR A 252 22.49 11.16 4.20
CA TYR A 252 23.53 11.81 3.41
C TYR A 252 24.24 12.90 4.22
N THR A 253 25.56 12.89 4.18
CA THR A 253 26.42 13.94 4.75
C THR A 253 26.93 14.84 3.63
N PHE A 254 26.76 16.15 3.77
CA PHE A 254 27.22 17.14 2.79
C PHE A 254 27.35 18.52 3.44
N HIS A 255 28.15 19.40 2.83
CA HIS A 255 28.25 20.80 3.25
C HIS A 255 27.34 21.70 2.40
N GLU A 256 26.65 22.60 3.08
CA GLU A 256 25.91 23.68 2.42
C GLU A 256 26.87 24.66 1.70
N PRO A 257 26.38 25.37 0.67
CA PRO A 257 25.04 25.26 0.11
C PRO A 257 24.89 24.06 -0.85
N ILE A 258 23.69 23.50 -0.94
CA ILE A 258 23.25 22.80 -2.15
C ILE A 258 23.26 23.80 -3.31
N LYS A 259 24.14 23.59 -4.29
CA LYS A 259 24.31 24.44 -5.47
C LYS A 259 23.37 24.06 -6.60
N SER A 260 23.10 22.76 -6.78
CA SER A 260 22.16 22.29 -7.81
C SER A 260 21.53 20.95 -7.49
N PHE A 261 20.35 20.73 -8.06
CA PHE A 261 19.59 19.48 -8.01
C PHE A 261 19.18 19.13 -9.44
N LEU A 262 19.81 18.09 -9.99
CA LEU A 262 19.74 17.76 -11.40
C LEU A 262 19.18 16.34 -11.61
N ILE A 263 18.43 16.18 -12.70
CA ILE A 263 18.01 14.85 -13.19
C ILE A 263 19.27 14.08 -13.62
N GLY A 264 19.44 12.87 -13.07
CA GLY A 264 20.50 11.95 -13.45
C GLY A 264 20.04 10.97 -14.53
N GLU A 265 20.31 9.69 -14.31
CA GLU A 265 19.92 8.64 -15.25
C GLU A 265 18.41 8.44 -15.29
N MET A 266 17.91 7.93 -16.41
CA MET A 266 16.49 7.64 -16.61
C MET A 266 16.28 6.22 -17.11
N THR A 267 15.15 5.64 -16.74
CA THR A 267 14.66 4.36 -17.23
C THR A 267 14.17 4.47 -18.68
N LYS A 268 13.87 3.31 -19.29
CA LYS A 268 13.21 3.26 -20.60
C LYS A 268 11.80 3.88 -20.58
N SER A 269 11.14 3.99 -19.42
CA SER A 269 9.83 4.64 -19.28
C SER A 269 9.93 6.16 -19.09
N ARG A 270 11.15 6.72 -19.05
CA ARG A 270 11.46 8.14 -18.78
C ARG A 270 11.21 8.55 -17.33
N ARG A 271 11.30 7.62 -16.39
CA ARG A 271 11.39 7.93 -14.96
C ARG A 271 12.84 8.12 -14.57
N VAL A 272 13.09 9.05 -13.67
CA VAL A 272 14.43 9.30 -13.12
C VAL A 272 14.82 8.14 -12.21
N LEU A 273 16.00 7.57 -12.43
CA LEU A 273 16.60 6.53 -11.58
C LEU A 273 17.36 7.13 -10.40
N ASN A 274 18.10 8.21 -10.65
CA ASN A 274 18.86 8.91 -9.63
C ASN A 274 18.92 10.41 -9.91
N PHE A 275 19.07 11.18 -8.84
CA PHE A 275 19.35 12.61 -8.89
C PHE A 275 20.82 12.88 -8.58
N LYS A 276 21.35 13.92 -9.21
CA LYS A 276 22.68 14.46 -8.91
C LYS A 276 22.49 15.74 -8.10
N VAL A 277 22.93 15.74 -6.85
CA VAL A 277 22.92 16.92 -5.97
C VAL A 277 24.34 17.46 -5.88
N ILE A 278 24.58 18.68 -6.35
CA ILE A 278 25.89 19.33 -6.24
C ILE A 278 25.88 20.22 -5.01
N THR A 279 26.93 20.11 -4.21
CA THR A 279 27.09 20.79 -2.91
C THR A 279 28.40 21.58 -2.90
N ALA A 280 28.74 22.23 -1.79
CA ALA A 280 29.98 23.00 -1.70
C ALA A 280 31.24 22.15 -1.95
N ASN A 281 31.24 20.92 -1.44
CA ASN A 281 32.41 20.04 -1.37
C ASN A 281 32.31 18.76 -2.22
N GLY A 282 31.28 18.63 -3.06
CA GLY A 282 31.15 17.44 -3.91
C GLY A 282 29.77 17.21 -4.50
N ARG A 283 29.55 15.98 -4.96
CA ARG A 283 28.32 15.52 -5.60
C ARG A 283 27.76 14.31 -4.86
N LEU A 284 26.46 14.32 -4.59
CA LEU A 284 25.69 13.16 -4.14
C LEU A 284 24.96 12.55 -5.34
N ILE A 285 24.92 11.22 -5.38
CA ILE A 285 24.03 10.45 -6.25
C ILE A 285 22.93 9.87 -5.36
N VAL A 286 21.70 10.30 -5.59
CA VAL A 286 20.57 9.98 -4.72
C VAL A 286 19.55 9.16 -5.50
N PRO A 287 19.24 7.90 -5.11
CA PRO A 287 18.21 7.10 -5.76
C PRO A 287 16.86 7.84 -5.74
N ALA A 288 16.23 7.96 -6.91
CA ALA A 288 15.08 8.83 -7.10
C ALA A 288 13.84 8.34 -6.34
N GLU A 289 13.59 7.02 -6.34
CA GLU A 289 12.44 6.45 -5.61
C GLU A 289 12.58 6.62 -4.10
N ARG A 290 13.79 6.42 -3.57
CA ARG A 290 14.09 6.66 -2.14
C ARG A 290 13.87 8.14 -1.77
N LEU A 291 14.31 9.06 -2.63
CA LEU A 291 14.07 10.49 -2.41
C LEU A 291 12.58 10.85 -2.52
N ARG A 292 11.87 10.31 -3.52
CA ARG A 292 10.41 10.52 -3.71
C ARG A 292 9.63 10.11 -2.48
N GLN A 293 9.89 8.91 -1.97
CA GLN A 293 9.21 8.39 -0.77
C GLN A 293 9.49 9.26 0.46
N ALA A 294 10.74 9.72 0.62
CA ALA A 294 11.12 10.56 1.74
C ALA A 294 10.60 11.99 1.66
N LEU A 295 10.48 12.56 0.45
CA LEU A 295 9.84 13.85 0.20
C LEU A 295 8.32 13.78 0.35
N GLY A 296 7.72 12.66 -0.04
CA GLY A 296 6.27 12.48 -0.04
C GLY A 296 5.57 13.16 -1.23
N PRO A 297 4.26 12.89 -1.40
CA PRO A 297 3.52 13.27 -2.60
C PRO A 297 3.28 14.77 -2.77
N ASN A 298 3.42 15.57 -1.70
CA ASN A 298 3.31 17.03 -1.77
C ASN A 298 4.45 17.66 -2.57
N TRP A 299 5.64 17.07 -2.50
CA TRP A 299 6.85 17.57 -3.13
C TRP A 299 7.26 16.76 -4.36
N MET A 300 6.91 15.48 -4.44
CA MET A 300 7.22 14.64 -5.60
C MET A 300 6.21 13.50 -5.75
N LYS A 301 5.22 13.69 -6.63
CA LYS A 301 4.18 12.68 -6.87
C LYS A 301 4.72 11.44 -7.58
N SER A 302 5.69 11.60 -8.47
CA SER A 302 6.33 10.52 -9.24
C SER A 302 7.79 10.85 -9.54
N THR A 303 8.55 9.86 -10.00
CA THR A 303 9.89 10.06 -10.56
C THR A 303 9.87 10.39 -12.06
N LYS A 304 8.70 10.54 -12.70
CA LYS A 304 8.59 10.88 -14.12
C LYS A 304 8.65 12.40 -14.32
N LEU A 305 9.83 12.96 -14.12
CA LEU A 305 10.05 14.41 -14.18
C LEU A 305 10.35 14.87 -15.60
N THR A 306 9.77 16.01 -15.97
CA THR A 306 10.04 16.67 -17.25
C THR A 306 11.01 17.82 -17.09
N GLN A 307 11.02 18.48 -15.93
CA GLN A 307 11.83 19.67 -15.72
C GLN A 307 12.12 19.92 -14.23
N ILE A 308 13.33 20.43 -13.94
CA ILE A 308 13.69 21.02 -12.65
C ILE A 308 14.38 22.36 -12.91
N GLN A 309 13.92 23.44 -12.27
CA GLN A 309 14.53 24.77 -12.35
C GLN A 309 14.75 25.34 -10.95
N PHE A 310 15.92 25.93 -10.69
CA PHE A 310 16.18 26.64 -9.45
C PHE A 310 15.89 28.14 -9.60
N LYS A 311 15.00 28.68 -8.78
CA LYS A 311 14.64 30.11 -8.75
C LYS A 311 14.36 30.54 -7.31
N ASN A 312 14.93 31.67 -6.89
CA ASN A 312 14.66 32.31 -5.59
C ASN A 312 14.74 31.34 -4.40
N GLY A 313 15.78 30.49 -4.33
CA GLY A 313 15.97 29.54 -3.22
C GLY A 313 15.06 28.31 -3.27
N ARG A 314 14.37 28.06 -4.39
CA ARG A 314 13.41 26.96 -4.55
C ARG A 314 13.62 26.21 -5.87
N PHE A 315 13.30 24.92 -5.88
CA PHE A 315 13.26 24.10 -7.08
C PHE A 315 11.82 23.99 -7.59
N VAL A 316 11.54 24.56 -8.75
CA VAL A 316 10.29 24.34 -9.48
C VAL A 316 10.44 23.04 -10.27
N ILE A 317 9.63 22.05 -9.92
CA ILE A 317 9.68 20.71 -10.48
C ILE A 317 8.39 20.47 -11.26
N HIS A 318 8.53 20.03 -12.51
CA HIS A 318 7.42 19.56 -13.33
C HIS A 318 7.56 18.06 -13.56
N GLY A 319 6.43 17.36 -13.56
CA GLY A 319 6.41 15.94 -13.83
C GLY A 319 5.02 15.43 -14.21
N ASN A 320 4.97 14.13 -14.47
CA ASN A 320 3.78 13.43 -14.90
C ASN A 320 3.46 12.23 -14.02
N GLY A 321 2.17 11.91 -13.89
CA GLY A 321 1.69 10.77 -13.12
C GLY A 321 1.91 10.87 -11.61
N TRP A 322 1.43 9.86 -10.90
CA TRP A 322 1.52 9.73 -9.45
C TRP A 322 1.75 8.27 -9.07
N GLY A 323 2.81 8.03 -8.29
CA GLY A 323 3.19 6.74 -7.75
C GLY A 323 4.40 6.13 -8.45
N HIS A 324 4.72 4.90 -8.07
CA HIS A 324 5.93 4.19 -8.53
C HIS A 324 5.87 3.80 -10.01
N GLY A 325 4.66 3.66 -10.60
CA GLY A 325 4.49 3.38 -12.02
C GLY A 325 4.46 1.91 -12.40
N VAL A 326 4.73 1.00 -11.46
CA VAL A 326 4.78 -0.46 -11.68
C VAL A 326 3.36 -1.05 -11.64
N GLY A 327 3.10 -2.02 -12.53
CA GLY A 327 1.84 -2.77 -12.56
C GLY A 327 0.63 -1.97 -13.05
N LEU A 328 -0.52 -2.13 -12.39
CA LEU A 328 -1.80 -1.52 -12.78
C LEU A 328 -1.77 0.00 -12.60
N CYS A 329 -2.12 0.75 -13.65
CA CYS A 329 -2.37 2.19 -13.58
C CYS A 329 -3.86 2.41 -13.29
N GLN A 330 -4.20 2.88 -12.09
CA GLN A 330 -5.58 3.02 -11.63
C GLN A 330 -6.43 3.93 -12.54
N TRP A 331 -5.93 5.12 -12.88
CA TRP A 331 -6.59 6.02 -13.83
C TRP A 331 -6.55 5.53 -15.29
N GLY A 332 -5.78 4.49 -15.59
CA GLY A 332 -5.69 3.91 -16.93
C GLY A 332 -6.59 2.70 -17.12
N ALA A 333 -7.08 2.11 -16.03
CA ALA A 333 -8.05 1.02 -16.00
C ALA A 333 -9.46 1.56 -16.15
#